data_AF-A0A352UHV7-F1
#
_entry.id   AF-A0A352UHV7-F1
#
_cell.length_a   1.000
_cell.length_b   1.000
_cell.length_c   1.000
_cell.angle_alpha   90.00
_cell.angle_beta   90.00
_cell.angle_gamma   90.00
#
_symmetry.space_group_name_H-M   'P 1'
#
loop_
_entity.id
_entity.type
_entity.pdbx_description
1 polymer ?
#
loop_
_entity_poly.entity_id
_entity_poly.type
_entity_poly.pdbx_seq_one_letter_code
_entity_poly.pdbx_strand_id
1 'polypeptide(L)'
;MDTPVGNWRIRFDYDILEGHAITSDNEAGLASGHNDIELSQAGRSQAAGEKRQRYESIKIDTVFTYDLRRAYETAQIMFERKNVPIIQDARLRSWDYGNLTQRSRAEVTVV
;
A
#
# COMPACT_ATOMS: atom_id res chain seq x y z
N MET A 1 13.99 -42.91 -6.52
CA MET A 1 14.13 -41.63 -5.81
C MET A 1 13.04 -40.75 -6.38
N ASP A 2 11.89 -40.73 -5.72
CA ASP A 2 10.74 -39.90 -6.06
C ASP A 2 10.67 -38.81 -5.00
N THR A 3 10.93 -37.57 -5.38
CA THR A 3 10.72 -36.42 -4.49
C THR A 3 9.23 -36.08 -4.55
N PRO A 4 8.48 -36.12 -3.43
CA PRO A 4 7.07 -35.76 -3.47
C PRO A 4 6.96 -34.25 -3.73
N VAL A 5 6.41 -33.88 -4.89
CA VAL A 5 5.97 -32.52 -5.16
C VAL A 5 4.83 -32.18 -4.21
N GLY A 6 5.20 -31.52 -3.10
CA GLY A 6 4.27 -31.07 -2.07
C GLY A 6 3.20 -30.17 -2.68
N ASN A 7 1.94 -30.53 -2.45
CA ASN A 7 0.78 -29.79 -2.89
C ASN A 7 0.61 -28.56 -1.96
N TRP A 8 1.30 -27.45 -2.26
CA TRP A 8 1.23 -26.23 -1.46
C TRP A 8 -0.14 -25.55 -1.68
N ARG A 9 -1.07 -25.77 -0.75
CA ARG A 9 -2.28 -24.95 -0.63
C ARG A 9 -2.01 -23.82 0.35
N ILE A 10 -1.86 -22.60 -0.16
CA ILE A 10 -1.91 -21.39 0.68
C ILE A 10 -3.37 -21.24 1.11
N ARG A 11 -3.64 -21.29 2.42
CA ARG A 11 -4.93 -20.90 3.00
C ARG A 11 -4.79 -19.50 3.57
N PHE A 12 -5.63 -18.59 3.11
CA PHE A 12 -5.84 -17.31 3.76
C PHE A 12 -7.01 -17.47 4.72
N ASP A 13 -6.79 -17.23 6.01
CA ASP A 13 -7.88 -17.25 6.99
C ASP A 13 -8.75 -16.00 6.86
N TYR A 14 -8.14 -14.86 6.50
CA TYR A 14 -8.80 -13.60 6.19
C TYR A 14 -7.83 -12.66 5.45
N ASP A 15 -8.37 -11.77 4.62
CA ASP A 15 -7.64 -10.72 3.92
C ASP A 15 -8.00 -9.35 4.50
N ILE A 16 -7.00 -8.47 4.67
CA ILE A 16 -7.22 -7.08 5.09
C ILE A 16 -6.70 -6.13 4.01
N LEU A 17 -7.49 -5.12 3.67
CA LEU A 17 -7.14 -4.06 2.73
C LEU A 17 -6.87 -2.75 3.48
N GLU A 18 -5.70 -2.17 3.26
CA GLU A 18 -5.30 -0.88 3.85
C GLU A 18 -4.71 0.02 2.75
N GLY A 19 -5.20 1.26 2.66
CA GLY A 19 -4.64 2.25 1.74
C GLY A 19 -3.26 2.74 2.17
N HIS A 20 -2.49 3.30 1.23
CA HIS A 20 -1.26 4.01 1.58
C HIS A 20 -1.54 5.20 2.52
N ALA A 21 -0.53 5.63 3.27
CA ALA A 21 -0.63 6.84 4.08
C ALA A 21 -0.62 8.10 3.21
N ILE A 22 -0.91 9.24 3.84
CA ILE A 22 -1.01 10.54 3.15
C ILE A 22 0.26 10.84 2.34
N THR A 23 0.07 11.33 1.13
CA THR A 23 1.14 11.75 0.23
C THR A 23 1.07 13.24 -0.05
N SER A 24 2.13 13.81 -0.62
CA SER A 24 2.15 15.23 -1.03
C SER A 24 1.05 15.56 -2.04
N ASP A 25 0.72 14.63 -2.95
CA ASP A 25 -0.39 14.79 -3.89
C ASP A 25 -1.75 14.83 -3.16
N ASN A 26 -1.94 14.02 -2.11
CA ASN A 26 -3.19 14.05 -1.34
C ASN A 26 -3.38 15.40 -0.64
N GLU A 27 -2.31 15.95 -0.06
CA GLU A 27 -2.32 17.28 0.57
C GLU A 27 -2.61 18.38 -0.45
N ALA A 28 -2.12 18.23 -1.68
CA ALA A 28 -2.37 19.15 -2.80
C ALA A 28 -3.70 18.89 -3.54
N GLY A 29 -4.46 17.86 -3.18
CA GLY A 29 -5.72 17.50 -3.85
C GLY A 29 -5.54 16.99 -5.29
N LEU A 30 -4.39 16.39 -5.60
CA LEU A 30 -4.03 15.88 -6.92
C LEU A 30 -4.34 14.39 -7.07
N ALA A 31 -4.71 13.96 -8.28
CA ALA A 31 -4.90 12.56 -8.60
C ALA A 31 -3.55 11.87 -8.89
N SER A 32 -3.02 11.09 -7.95
CA SER A 32 -1.68 10.50 -8.09
C SER A 32 -1.55 9.45 -9.19
N GLY A 33 -2.57 8.63 -9.46
CA GLY A 33 -2.50 7.58 -10.50
C GLY A 33 -1.26 6.69 -10.35
N HIS A 34 -0.53 6.49 -11.45
CA HIS A 34 0.75 5.76 -11.47
C HIS A 34 1.97 6.64 -11.22
N ASN A 35 1.78 7.91 -10.84
CA ASN A 35 2.88 8.78 -10.43
C ASN A 35 3.55 8.22 -9.18
N ASP A 36 4.88 8.07 -9.22
CA ASP A 36 5.64 7.53 -8.10
C ASP A 36 6.05 8.64 -7.14
N ILE A 37 5.15 8.91 -6.21
CA ILE A 37 5.25 9.99 -5.22
C ILE A 37 5.45 9.44 -3.82
N GLU A 38 6.14 10.23 -3.01
CA GLU A 38 6.47 9.90 -1.63
C GLU A 38 5.33 10.20 -0.65
N LEU A 39 5.41 9.61 0.54
CA LEU A 39 4.58 10.03 1.66
C LEU A 39 4.92 11.48 2.06
N SER A 40 3.91 12.21 2.56
CA SER A 40 4.17 13.48 3.22
C SER A 40 4.72 13.25 4.64
N GLN A 41 5.17 14.31 5.31
CA GLN A 41 5.57 14.21 6.71
C GLN A 41 4.39 13.77 7.60
N ALA A 42 3.19 14.26 7.30
CA ALA A 42 1.96 13.84 7.97
C ALA A 42 1.65 12.37 7.67
N GLY A 43 1.86 11.92 6.43
CA GLY A 43 1.73 10.51 6.03
C GLY A 43 2.64 9.56 6.78
N ARG A 44 3.92 9.90 6.92
CA ARG A 44 4.87 9.09 7.71
C ARG A 44 4.44 8.99 9.18
N SER A 45 3.97 10.10 9.74
CA SER A 45 3.44 10.14 11.11
C SER A 45 2.17 9.29 11.26
N GLN A 46 1.26 9.34 10.27
CA GLN A 46 0.06 8.52 10.22
C GLN A 46 0.39 7.03 10.14
N ALA A 47 1.37 6.65 9.30
CA ALA A 47 1.81 5.27 9.16
C ALA A 47 2.40 4.72 10.48
N ALA A 48 3.23 5.51 11.16
CA ALA A 48 3.88 5.12 12.41
C ALA A 48 2.95 5.11 13.63
N GLY A 49 1.86 5.90 13.59
CA GLY A 49 0.88 6.01 14.65
C GLY A 49 -0.39 5.22 14.35
N GLU A 50 -1.41 5.93 13.86
CA GLU A 50 -2.77 5.44 13.68
C GLU A 50 -2.83 4.11 12.91
N LYS A 51 -2.14 4.02 11.76
CA LYS A 51 -2.16 2.80 10.94
C LYS A 51 -1.49 1.65 11.66
N ARG A 52 -0.26 1.81 12.15
CA ARG A 52 0.45 0.76 12.90
C ARG A 52 -0.38 0.24 14.07
N GLN A 53 -0.94 1.13 14.88
CA GLN A 53 -1.70 0.77 16.08
C GLN A 53 -2.90 -0.13 15.76
N ARG A 54 -3.58 0.06 14.62
CA ARG A 54 -4.69 -0.81 14.19
C ARG A 54 -4.29 -2.28 14.05
N TYR A 55 -3.03 -2.55 13.69
CA TYR A 55 -2.54 -3.90 13.41
C TYR A 55 -1.66 -4.45 14.52
N GLU A 56 -1.45 -3.74 15.63
CA GLU A 56 -0.52 -4.14 16.69
C GLU A 56 -0.86 -5.52 17.25
N SER A 57 -2.14 -5.79 17.54
CA SER A 57 -2.64 -7.06 18.09
C SER A 57 -3.00 -8.11 17.03
N ILE A 58 -2.91 -7.78 15.74
CA ILE A 58 -3.26 -8.68 14.64
C ILE A 58 -2.01 -9.45 14.20
N LYS A 59 -2.13 -10.77 14.08
CA LYS A 59 -1.10 -11.61 13.48
C LYS A 59 -1.19 -11.49 11.96
N ILE A 60 -0.18 -10.88 11.34
CA ILE A 60 -0.05 -10.78 9.90
C ILE A 60 1.07 -11.73 9.45
N ASP A 61 0.75 -12.68 8.58
CA ASP A 61 1.75 -13.64 8.08
C ASP A 61 2.53 -13.08 6.88
N THR A 62 1.92 -12.22 6.06
CA THR A 62 2.56 -11.59 4.90
C THR A 62 1.83 -10.29 4.54
N VAL A 63 2.59 -9.29 4.07
CA VAL A 63 2.05 -8.03 3.56
C VAL A 63 2.35 -7.94 2.07
N PHE A 64 1.33 -7.63 1.27
CA PHE A 64 1.51 -7.35 -0.14
C PHE A 64 1.28 -5.85 -0.40
N THR A 65 2.15 -5.25 -1.20
CA THR A 65 1.98 -3.87 -1.67
C THR A 65 2.07 -3.83 -3.19
N TYR A 66 1.51 -2.81 -3.82
CA TYR A 66 1.98 -2.47 -5.15
C TYR A 66 3.37 -1.85 -5.08
N ASP A 67 3.99 -1.72 -6.24
CA ASP A 67 5.40 -1.38 -6.42
C ASP A 67 5.71 0.12 -6.33
N LEU A 68 4.71 1.00 -6.21
CA LEU A 68 4.95 2.43 -6.02
C LEU A 68 5.36 2.74 -4.57
N ARG A 69 6.26 3.71 -4.42
CA ARG A 69 6.97 4.01 -3.17
C ARG A 69 6.04 4.28 -2.01
N ARG A 70 4.97 5.06 -2.21
CA ARG A 70 3.99 5.37 -1.16
C ARG A 70 3.40 4.14 -0.47
N ALA A 71 3.11 3.06 -1.21
CA ALA A 71 2.53 1.87 -0.63
C ALA A 71 3.57 1.05 0.11
N TYR A 72 4.73 0.86 -0.52
CA TYR A 72 5.84 0.13 0.08
C TYR A 72 6.35 0.81 1.35
N GLU A 73 6.59 2.12 1.31
CA GLU A 73 7.01 2.94 2.46
C GLU A 73 5.99 2.90 3.60
N THR A 74 4.68 2.99 3.27
CA THR A 74 3.62 2.84 4.28
C THR A 74 3.72 1.49 4.99
N ALA A 75 3.86 0.40 4.24
CA ALA A 75 3.98 -0.93 4.82
C ALA A 75 5.26 -1.10 5.65
N GLN A 76 6.40 -0.58 5.17
CA GLN A 76 7.65 -0.61 5.91
C GLN A 76 7.51 0.08 7.27
N ILE A 77 6.90 1.27 7.30
CA ILE A 77 6.67 1.99 8.54
C ILE A 77 5.66 1.24 9.42
N MET A 78 4.53 0.78 8.89
CA MET A 78 3.52 0.08 9.69
C MET A 78 4.08 -1.17 10.37
N PHE A 79 4.93 -1.92 9.67
CA PHE A 79 5.40 -3.23 10.11
C PHE A 79 6.86 -3.25 10.58
N GLU A 80 7.52 -2.09 10.77
CA GLU A 80 8.93 -2.02 11.19
C GLU A 80 9.25 -2.82 12.47
N ARG A 81 8.25 -3.00 13.35
CA ARG A 81 8.36 -3.71 14.64
C ARG A 81 7.96 -5.18 14.56
N LYS A 82 7.57 -5.65 13.37
CA LYS A 82 7.12 -7.02 13.13
C LYS A 82 8.04 -7.68 12.11
N ASN A 83 8.41 -8.93 12.37
CA ASN A 83 9.17 -9.72 11.40
C ASN A 83 8.22 -10.34 10.36
N VAL A 84 7.68 -9.49 9.47
CA VAL A 84 6.70 -9.89 8.45
C VAL A 84 7.25 -9.57 7.06
N PRO A 85 7.20 -10.51 6.10
CA PRO A 85 7.64 -10.25 4.75
C PRO A 85 6.72 -9.24 4.05
N ILE A 86 7.32 -8.23 3.43
CA ILE A 86 6.63 -7.28 2.55
C ILE A 86 6.99 -7.62 1.11
N ILE A 87 6.00 -8.02 0.32
CA ILE A 87 6.15 -8.47 -1.05
C ILE A 87 5.50 -7.45 -1.98
N GLN A 88 6.28 -6.88 -2.90
CA GLN A 88 5.76 -5.98 -3.92
C GLN A 88 5.22 -6.77 -5.12
N ASP A 89 4.03 -6.40 -5.59
CA ASP A 89 3.39 -7.00 -6.76
C ASP A 89 2.73 -5.91 -7.62
N ALA A 90 3.24 -5.71 -8.83
CA ALA A 90 2.74 -4.70 -9.76
C ALA A 90 1.26 -4.92 -10.18
N ARG A 91 0.72 -6.12 -10.01
CA ARG A 91 -0.70 -6.41 -10.29
C ARG A 91 -1.65 -5.72 -9.30
N LEU A 92 -1.13 -5.24 -8.16
CA LEU A 92 -1.88 -4.52 -7.14
C LEU A 92 -1.95 -3.00 -7.40
N ARG A 93 -1.34 -2.49 -8.49
CA ARG A 93 -1.36 -1.06 -8.80
C ARG A 93 -2.81 -0.54 -8.89
N SER A 94 -3.01 0.66 -8.37
CA SER A 94 -4.28 1.39 -8.48
C SER A 94 -4.56 1.79 -9.94
N TRP A 95 -5.69 2.46 -10.17
CA TRP A 95 -6.08 2.99 -11.46
C TRP A 95 -5.00 3.87 -12.08
N ASP A 96 -4.72 3.63 -13.36
CA ASP A 96 -3.98 4.57 -14.19
C ASP A 96 -4.95 5.68 -14.64
N TYR A 97 -4.70 6.90 -14.18
CA TYR A 97 -5.52 8.06 -14.55
C TYR A 97 -5.09 8.68 -15.88
N GLY A 98 -4.02 8.20 -16.52
CA GLY A 98 -3.52 8.72 -17.79
C GLY A 98 -3.30 10.23 -17.72
N ASN A 99 -3.94 10.97 -18.64
CA ASN A 99 -3.86 12.44 -18.71
C ASN A 99 -4.45 13.17 -17.48
N LEU A 100 -5.18 12.47 -16.62
CA LEU A 100 -5.69 13.02 -15.36
C LEU A 100 -4.70 12.87 -14.19
N THR A 101 -3.58 12.17 -14.40
CA THR A 101 -2.50 12.07 -13.41
C THR A 101 -1.96 13.47 -13.09
N GLN A 102 -1.81 13.76 -11.80
CA GLN A 102 -1.45 15.06 -11.23
C GLN A 102 -2.41 16.22 -11.56
N ARG A 103 -3.63 15.94 -12.05
CA ARG A 103 -4.67 16.97 -12.16
C ARG A 103 -5.34 17.19 -10.81
N SER A 104 -5.69 18.44 -10.53
CA SER A 104 -6.45 18.79 -9.33
C SER A 104 -7.86 18.22 -9.41
N ARG A 105 -8.32 17.65 -8.30
CA ARG A 105 -9.70 17.15 -8.21
C ARG A 105 -10.73 18.26 -8.43
N ALA A 106 -10.39 19.52 -8.16
CA ALA A 106 -11.27 20.66 -8.42
C ALA A 106 -11.43 20.97 -9.92
N GLU A 107 -10.47 20.59 -10.75
CA GLU A 107 -10.50 20.82 -12.21
C GLU A 107 -11.31 19.75 -12.96
N VAL A 108 -11.43 18.55 -12.39
CA VAL A 108 -12.18 17.44 -13.00
C VAL A 108 -13.66 17.60 -12.66
N THR A 109 -14.39 18.34 -13.49
CA THR A 109 -15.84 18.43 -13.39
C THR A 109 -16.47 17.15 -13.96
N VAL A 110 -17.43 16.57 -13.23
CA VAL A 110 -18.25 15.47 -13.77
C VAL A 110 -19.15 16.08 -14.85
N VAL A 111 -18.90 15.72 -16.11
CA VAL A 111 -19.82 15.96 -17.23
C VAL A 111 -20.94 14.94 -17.24
#